data_AF-A0A3C2EDN9-F1
#
_entry.id   AF-A0A3C2EDN9-F1
#
_cell.length_a   1.000
_cell.length_b   1.000
_cell.length_c   1.000
_cell.angle_alpha   90.00
_cell.angle_beta   90.00
_cell.angle_gamma   90.00
#
_symmetry.space_group_name_H-M   'P 1'
#
loop_
_entity.id
_entity.type
_entity.pdbx_description
1 polymer ?
#
loop_
_entity_poly.entity_id
_entity_poly.type
_entity_poly.pdbx_seq_one_letter_code
_entity_poly.pdbx_strand_id
1 'polypeptide(L)'
;MEGAIVSLSFFTVIFGICYLYFSTRHKERIALIEKGVDASIFLTPKSPRTKSSAVWKILILNIAMICIGVGFGIIFGSMLDKYTILGDPSYAASVFLTTGIGLLVGFYLTKNMDKE
;
A
#
# COMPACT_ATOMS: atom_id res chain seq x y z
N MET A 1 -35.99 1.49 -12.69
CA MET A 1 -35.80 0.14 -12.11
C MET A 1 -34.40 -0.41 -12.38
N GLU A 2 -33.69 0.00 -13.43
CA GLU A 2 -32.36 -0.55 -13.77
C GLU A 2 -31.25 -0.18 -12.76
N GLY A 3 -31.20 1.07 -12.27
CA GLY A 3 -30.17 1.50 -11.30
C GLY A 3 -30.21 0.76 -9.95
N ALA A 4 -31.39 0.32 -9.50
CA ALA A 4 -31.53 -0.44 -8.26
C ALA A 4 -30.94 -1.85 -8.37
N ILE A 5 -31.04 -2.47 -9.56
CA ILE A 5 -30.48 -3.80 -9.84
C ILE A 5 -28.94 -3.72 -9.85
N VAL A 6 -28.38 -2.66 -10.44
CA VAL A 6 -26.93 -2.43 -10.45
C VAL A 6 -26.39 -2.27 -9.03
N SER A 7 -26.99 -1.41 -8.20
CA SER A 7 -26.57 -1.24 -6.80
C SER A 7 -26.69 -2.54 -6.01
N LEU A 8 -27.80 -3.28 -6.14
CA LEU A 8 -28.00 -4.53 -5.41
C LEU A 8 -26.97 -5.59 -5.81
N SER A 9 -26.69 -5.75 -7.11
CA SER A 9 -25.69 -6.71 -7.61
C SER A 9 -24.28 -6.39 -7.09
N PHE A 10 -23.91 -5.11 -7.02
CA PHE A 10 -22.62 -4.68 -6.49
C PHE A 10 -22.46 -5.05 -5.01
N PHE A 11 -23.47 -4.80 -4.18
CA PHE A 11 -23.45 -5.19 -2.77
C PHE A 11 -23.43 -6.72 -2.59
N THR A 12 -24.15 -7.47 -3.42
CA THR A 12 -24.14 -8.95 -3.38
C THR A 12 -22.75 -9.51 -3.72
N VAL A 13 -22.06 -8.96 -4.72
CA VAL A 13 -20.72 -9.41 -5.11
C VAL A 13 -19.70 -9.13 -4.00
N ILE A 14 -19.71 -7.92 -3.42
CA ILE A 14 -18.84 -7.56 -2.30
C ILE A 14 -19.11 -8.46 -1.08
N PHE A 15 -20.38 -8.68 -0.77
CA PHE A 15 -20.78 -9.58 0.31
C PHE A 15 -20.31 -11.02 0.04
N GLY A 16 -20.46 -11.52 -1.19
CA GLY A 16 -20.02 -12.85 -1.60
C GLY A 16 -18.50 -13.03 -1.46
N ILE A 17 -17.71 -12.04 -1.87
CA ILE A 17 -16.25 -12.06 -1.73
C ILE A 17 -15.85 -12.09 -0.25
N CYS A 18 -16.43 -11.21 0.57
CA CYS A 18 -16.19 -11.19 2.01
C CYS A 18 -16.60 -12.52 2.68
N TYR A 19 -17.78 -13.05 2.35
CA TYR A 19 -18.28 -14.30 2.89
C TYR A 19 -17.36 -15.47 2.58
N LEU A 20 -16.90 -15.60 1.32
CA LEU A 20 -15.96 -16.65 0.93
C LEU A 20 -14.60 -16.49 1.63
N TYR A 21 -14.09 -15.25 1.76
CA TYR A 21 -12.83 -14.99 2.45
C TYR A 21 -12.88 -15.39 3.93
N PHE A 22 -13.95 -15.03 4.65
CA PHE A 22 -14.11 -15.42 6.06
C PHE A 22 -14.41 -16.92 6.22
N SER A 23 -15.22 -17.50 5.34
CA SER A 23 -15.60 -18.92 5.39
C SER A 23 -14.40 -19.84 5.12
N THR A 24 -13.54 -19.49 4.16
CA THR A 24 -12.31 -20.26 3.87
C THR A 24 -11.34 -20.27 5.06
N ARG A 25 -11.10 -19.12 5.70
CA ARG A 25 -10.22 -19.03 6.88
C ARG A 25 -10.75 -19.76 8.11
N HIS A 26 -12.08 -19.76 8.30
CA HIS A 26 -12.68 -20.48 9.42
C HIS A 26 -12.53 -22.00 9.26
N LYS A 27 -12.73 -22.51 8.05
CA LYS A 27 -12.55 -23.94 7.72
C LYS A 27 -11.10 -24.40 7.82
N GLU A 28 -10.14 -23.57 7.41
CA GLU A 28 -8.70 -23.85 7.58
C GLU A 28 -8.32 -24.04 9.06
N ARG A 29 -8.82 -23.17 9.94
CA ARG A 29 -8.53 -23.25 11.38
C ARG A 29 -9.18 -24.45 12.08
N ILE A 30 -10.40 -24.82 11.69
CA ILE A 30 -11.09 -25.99 12.27
C ILE A 30 -10.41 -27.29 11.83
N ALA A 31 -10.00 -27.39 10.56
CA ALA A 31 -9.29 -28.56 10.05
C ALA A 31 -7.92 -28.79 10.73
N LEU A 32 -7.25 -27.73 11.18
CA LEU A 32 -6.00 -27.84 11.96
C LEU A 32 -6.24 -28.30 13.40
N ILE A 33 -7.39 -27.97 14.00
CA ILE A 33 -7.79 -28.42 15.34
C ILE A 33 -8.25 -29.89 15.30
N GLU A 34 -9.03 -30.27 14.29
CA GLU A 34 -9.53 -31.65 14.10
C GLU A 34 -8.43 -32.66 13.76
N LYS A 35 -7.35 -32.22 13.10
CA LYS A 35 -6.21 -33.10 12.78
C LYS A 35 -5.26 -33.35 13.94
N GLY A 36 -5.49 -32.76 15.13
CA GLY A 36 -4.70 -33.04 16.34
C GLY A 36 -3.19 -32.81 16.20
N VAL A 37 -2.75 -32.04 15.19
CA VAL A 37 -1.35 -31.65 15.03
C VAL A 37 -1.10 -30.53 16.00
N ASP A 38 -0.43 -30.90 17.08
CA ASP A 38 0.06 -30.03 18.14
C ASP A 38 0.58 -28.70 17.56
N ALA A 39 -0.01 -27.60 18.01
CA ALA A 39 0.37 -26.25 17.62
C ALA A 39 1.81 -25.89 18.08
N SER A 40 2.54 -26.82 18.68
CA SER A 40 3.94 -26.71 19.08
C SER A 40 4.92 -26.64 17.89
N ILE A 41 4.63 -27.25 16.74
CA ILE A 41 5.54 -27.20 15.58
C ILE A 41 5.44 -25.86 14.82
N PHE A 42 4.33 -25.14 14.96
CA PHE A 42 4.17 -23.77 14.46
C PHE A 42 4.53 -22.69 15.48
N LEU A 43 4.80 -23.07 16.74
CA LEU A 43 5.48 -22.24 17.73
C LEU A 43 7.00 -22.33 17.55
N THR A 44 7.48 -22.22 16.30
CA THR A 44 8.77 -21.55 16.09
C THR A 44 8.66 -20.22 16.82
N PRO A 45 9.64 -19.78 17.63
CA PRO A 45 9.58 -18.49 18.32
C PRO A 45 9.67 -17.37 17.29
N LYS A 46 8.58 -17.11 16.57
CA LYS A 46 8.38 -15.89 15.81
C LYS A 46 8.19 -14.81 16.86
N SER A 47 9.31 -14.14 17.15
CA SER A 47 9.39 -12.87 17.86
C SER A 47 8.07 -12.08 17.71
N PRO A 48 7.38 -11.71 18.80
CA PRO A 48 5.97 -11.35 18.76
C PRO A 48 5.62 -10.00 18.07
N ARG A 49 6.52 -9.34 17.33
CA ARG A 49 6.34 -7.90 17.02
C ARG A 49 6.63 -7.37 15.62
N THR A 50 7.28 -8.11 14.70
CA THR A 50 8.06 -7.38 13.66
C THR A 50 7.81 -7.68 12.18
N LYS A 51 6.83 -8.52 11.76
CA LYS A 51 6.56 -8.69 10.31
C LYS A 51 5.34 -7.95 9.77
N SER A 52 4.21 -7.95 10.48
CA SER A 52 3.02 -7.21 10.01
C SER A 52 3.17 -5.69 10.19
N SER A 53 3.82 -5.25 11.27
CA SER A 53 4.11 -3.83 11.52
C SER A 53 5.10 -3.23 10.52
N ALA A 54 6.05 -4.04 10.00
CA ALA A 54 7.04 -3.57 9.03
C ALA A 54 6.37 -3.14 7.71
N VAL A 55 5.45 -3.93 7.16
CA VAL A 55 4.75 -3.61 5.89
C VAL A 55 4.01 -2.27 5.98
N TRP A 56 3.31 -2.01 7.09
CA TRP A 56 2.60 -0.75 7.31
C TRP A 56 3.54 0.45 7.42
N LYS A 57 4.68 0.29 8.09
CA LYS A 57 5.71 1.35 8.17
C LYS A 57 6.32 1.66 6.81
N ILE A 58 6.50 0.65 5.97
CA ILE A 58 7.04 0.81 4.61
C ILE A 58 6.04 1.56 3.73
N LEU A 59 4.76 1.20 3.79
CA LEU A 59 3.71 1.89 3.05
C LEU A 59 3.57 3.35 3.49
N ILE A 60 3.56 3.63 4.80
CA ILE A 60 3.42 5.01 5.30
C ILE A 60 4.62 5.87 4.89
N LEU A 61 5.84 5.32 4.90
CA LEU A 61 7.05 6.03 4.49
C LEU A 61 7.04 6.37 3.00
N ASN A 62 6.68 5.43 2.13
CA ASN A 62 6.62 5.68 0.69
C ASN A 62 5.51 6.67 0.33
N ILE A 63 4.34 6.59 0.98
CA ILE A 63 3.26 7.57 0.81
C ILE A 63 3.71 8.97 1.25
N ALA A 64 4.40 9.09 2.39
CA ALA A 64 4.94 10.36 2.86
C ALA A 64 5.94 10.96 1.85
N MET A 65 6.84 10.15 1.28
CA MET A 65 7.81 10.59 0.29
C MET A 65 7.15 11.01 -1.03
N ILE A 66 6.08 10.35 -1.47
CA ILE A 66 5.27 10.80 -2.62
C ILE A 66 4.69 12.18 -2.35
N CYS A 67 4.04 12.38 -1.18
CA CYS A 67 3.43 13.66 -0.82
C CYS A 67 4.47 14.79 -0.78
N ILE A 68 5.66 14.55 -0.22
CA ILE A 68 6.77 15.51 -0.20
C ILE A 68 7.24 15.80 -1.62
N GLY A 69 7.46 14.77 -2.44
CA GLY A 69 7.93 14.91 -3.81
C GLY A 69 6.95 15.67 -4.70
N VAL A 70 5.63 15.44 -4.54
CA VAL A 70 4.60 16.21 -5.24
C VAL A 70 4.60 17.67 -4.79
N GLY A 71 4.60 17.94 -3.48
CA GLY A 71 4.62 19.31 -2.95
C GLY A 71 5.84 20.10 -3.43
N PHE A 72 7.02 19.49 -3.36
CA PHE A 72 8.25 20.12 -3.86
C PHE A 72 8.23 20.31 -5.38
N GLY A 73 7.69 19.34 -6.12
CA GLY A 73 7.57 19.39 -7.58
C GLY A 73 6.66 20.50 -8.09
N ILE A 74 5.58 20.80 -7.38
CA ILE A 74 4.67 21.90 -7.71
C ILE A 74 5.38 23.25 -7.53
N ILE A 75 6.10 23.41 -6.41
CA ILE A 75 6.87 24.63 -6.13
C ILE A 75 7.98 24.80 -7.17
N PHE A 76 8.70 23.72 -7.47
CA PHE A 76 9.79 23.76 -8.44
C PHE A 76 9.27 24.00 -9.87
N GLY A 77 8.20 23.32 -10.27
CA GLY A 77 7.58 23.49 -11.58
C GLY A 77 7.00 24.88 -11.81
N SER A 78 6.36 25.47 -10.78
CA SER A 78 5.86 26.85 -10.85
C SER A 78 6.96 27.91 -10.88
N MET A 79 8.11 27.64 -10.26
CA MET A 79 9.31 28.47 -10.42
C MET A 79 9.86 28.35 -11.83
N LEU A 80 10.02 27.13 -12.36
CA LEU A 80 10.54 26.93 -13.71
C LEU A 80 9.65 27.58 -14.75
N ASP A 81 8.33 27.41 -14.67
CA ASP A 81 7.38 28.02 -15.61
C ASP A 81 7.48 29.57 -15.65
N LYS A 82 7.77 30.22 -14.53
CA LYS A 82 7.96 31.68 -14.47
C LYS A 82 9.30 32.17 -15.02
N TYR A 83 10.35 31.36 -14.94
CA TYR A 83 11.72 31.77 -15.31
C TYR A 83 12.22 31.15 -16.62
N THR A 84 11.47 30.20 -17.20
CA THR A 84 11.85 29.53 -18.45
C THR A 84 10.71 29.53 -19.46
N ILE A 85 11.06 29.50 -20.74
CA ILE A 85 10.09 29.47 -21.87
C ILE A 85 9.60 28.02 -22.12
N LEU A 86 9.86 27.10 -21.18
CA LEU A 86 9.58 25.67 -21.35
C LEU A 86 8.07 25.35 -21.38
N GLY A 87 7.21 26.32 -21.04
CA GLY A 87 5.76 26.22 -21.13
C GLY A 87 5.15 25.11 -20.26
N ASP A 88 3.89 24.77 -20.55
CA ASP A 88 3.09 23.78 -19.82
C ASP A 88 3.78 22.43 -19.47
N PRO A 89 4.63 21.81 -20.32
CA PRO A 89 5.27 20.53 -19.96
C PRO A 89 6.28 20.65 -18.81
N SER A 90 6.80 21.84 -18.51
CA SER A 90 7.71 22.12 -17.39
C SER A 90 7.11 21.68 -16.05
N TYR A 91 5.82 21.96 -15.86
CA TYR A 91 5.11 21.67 -14.62
C TYR A 91 4.96 20.17 -14.41
N ALA A 92 4.45 19.46 -15.43
CA ALA A 92 4.27 18.02 -15.39
C ALA A 92 5.61 17.29 -15.20
N ALA A 93 6.65 17.72 -15.91
CA ALA A 93 7.99 17.14 -15.80
C ALA A 93 8.59 17.34 -14.40
N SER A 94 8.46 18.54 -13.83
CA SER A 94 8.97 18.85 -12.49
C SER A 94 8.33 17.98 -11.41
N VAL A 95 7.00 17.85 -11.44
CA VAL A 95 6.26 17.00 -10.49
C VAL A 95 6.66 15.53 -10.65
N PHE A 96 6.71 15.02 -11.88
CA PHE A 96 7.05 13.61 -12.10
C PHE A 96 8.48 13.27 -11.66
N LEU A 97 9.44 14.19 -11.90
CA LEU A 97 10.82 14.02 -11.50
C LEU A 97 10.98 14.06 -9.97
N THR A 98 10.42 15.06 -9.28
CA THR A 98 10.58 15.17 -7.82
C THR A 98 9.83 14.09 -7.07
N THR A 99 8.64 13.68 -7.53
CA THR A 99 7.91 12.54 -6.97
C THR A 99 8.66 11.23 -7.20
N GLY A 100 9.25 11.03 -8.38
CA GLY A 100 10.08 9.86 -8.68
C GLY A 100 11.32 9.78 -7.79
N ILE A 101 12.05 10.89 -7.62
CA ILE A 101 13.20 10.97 -6.72
C ILE A 101 12.77 10.72 -5.27
N GLY A 102 11.65 11.31 -4.84
CA GLY A 102 11.10 11.10 -3.51
C GLY A 102 10.83 9.62 -3.21
N LEU A 103 10.15 8.94 -4.14
CA LEU A 103 9.88 7.51 -4.00
C LEU A 103 11.17 6.67 -3.96
N LEU A 104 12.15 7.01 -4.80
CA LEU A 104 13.43 6.32 -4.90
C LEU A 104 14.21 6.42 -3.56
N VAL A 105 14.24 7.60 -2.96
CA VAL A 105 14.80 7.82 -1.62
C VAL A 105 14.00 7.05 -0.56
N GLY A 106 12.66 7.06 -0.64
CA GLY A 106 11.79 6.28 0.24
C GLY A 106 12.06 4.78 0.17
N PHE A 107 12.37 4.25 -1.01
CA PHE A 107 12.77 2.86 -1.22
C PHE A 107 14.13 2.55 -0.58
N TYR A 108 15.12 3.42 -0.72
CA TYR A 108 16.43 3.21 -0.05
C TYR A 108 16.34 3.30 1.47
N LEU A 109 15.56 4.25 2.00
CA LEU A 109 15.30 4.36 3.44
C LEU A 109 14.62 3.10 3.96
N THR A 110 13.58 2.63 3.26
CA THR A 110 12.90 1.35 3.54
C THR A 110 13.88 0.18 3.57
N LYS A 111 14.76 0.10 2.56
CA LYS A 111 15.75 -0.98 2.43
C LYS A 111 16.77 -0.99 3.56
N ASN A 112 17.05 0.15 4.18
CA ASN A 112 17.93 0.24 5.34
C ASN A 112 17.22 -0.15 6.64
N MET A 113 15.91 0.11 6.76
CA MET A 113 15.11 -0.30 7.93
C MET A 113 14.88 -1.82 8.03
N ASP A 114 14.99 -2.55 6.92
CA ASP A 114 14.86 -4.03 6.89
C ASP A 114 16.20 -4.74 7.20
N LYS A 115 17.30 -3.99 7.30
CA LYS A 115 18.64 -4.52 7.62
C LYS A 115 18.99 -4.46 9.10
N GLU A 116 18.11 -3.88 9.92
CA GLU A 116 18.17 -3.92 11.39
C GLU A 116 17.22 -5.00 11.94
#